data_AF-A0A543JIT6-F1
#
_entry.id   AF-A0A543JIT6-F1
#
_cell.length_a   1.000
_cell.length_b   1.000
_cell.length_c   1.000
_cell.angle_alpha   90.00
_cell.angle_beta   90.00
_cell.angle_gamma   90.00
#
_symmetry.space_group_name_H-M   'P 1'
#
loop_
_entity.id
_entity.type
_entity.pdbx_description
1 polymer ?
#
loop_
_entity_poly.entity_id
_entity_poly.type
_entity_poly.pdbx_seq_one_letter_code
_entity_poly.pdbx_strand_id
1 'polypeptide(L)'
;MRAVTAFGTLGVVQRLALVVRRIDRGRGRYRWLLVVPAVLVLVLTARVVSTDPVGYGVPFWPFANGSDRVEYRVMGEVTSIARTLPRLDAVPSAVAAEGVEVLEARVGVEAVVMRVRVHVPDGTRCRVVSVLVDGVRVNSRRVDC
;
A
#
# COMPACT_ATOMS: atom_id res chain seq x y z
N MET A 1 23.25 55.15 -55.67
CA MET A 1 23.33 54.42 -54.38
C MET A 1 22.05 53.60 -54.22
N ARG A 2 22.15 52.27 -54.15
CA ARG A 2 21.00 51.36 -54.02
C ARG A 2 20.70 51.13 -52.54
N ALA A 3 19.48 51.42 -52.11
CA ALA A 3 18.99 51.07 -50.78
C ALA A 3 18.66 49.57 -50.75
N VAL A 4 19.36 48.83 -49.89
CA VAL A 4 19.07 47.42 -49.63
C VAL A 4 17.97 47.35 -48.57
N THR A 5 16.83 46.79 -48.95
CA THR A 5 15.68 46.51 -48.07
C THR A 5 15.97 45.29 -47.19
N ALA A 6 16.32 45.52 -45.92
CA ALA A 6 16.43 44.46 -44.92
C ALA A 6 15.07 44.24 -44.21
N PHE A 7 14.16 43.51 -44.86
CA PHE A 7 12.95 42.96 -44.25
C PHE A 7 13.12 41.44 -44.14
N GLY A 8 13.36 40.90 -42.94
CA GLY A 8 13.43 39.43 -42.78
C GLY A 8 13.47 38.89 -41.36
N THR A 9 14.04 39.63 -40.40
CA THR A 9 14.32 39.08 -39.07
C THR A 9 13.29 39.45 -37.99
N LEU A 10 12.63 40.62 -38.10
CA LEU A 10 11.66 41.09 -37.11
C LEU A 10 10.38 40.24 -37.05
N GLY A 11 9.88 39.77 -38.20
CA GLY A 11 8.66 38.96 -38.28
C GLY A 11 8.83 37.55 -37.68
N VAL A 12 10.02 36.95 -37.80
CA VAL A 12 10.32 35.62 -37.25
C VAL A 12 10.44 35.70 -35.73
N VAL A 13 11.13 36.72 -35.21
CA VAL A 13 11.26 36.95 -33.75
C VAL A 13 9.91 37.25 -33.12
N GLN A 14 9.07 38.08 -33.74
CA GLN A 14 7.72 38.34 -33.25
C GLN A 14 6.82 37.09 -33.29
N ARG A 15 6.92 36.26 -34.33
CA ARG A 15 6.20 34.97 -34.40
C ARG A 15 6.67 34.00 -33.31
N LEU A 16 7.98 33.90 -33.07
CA LEU A 16 8.53 33.05 -32.01
C LEU A 16 8.09 33.53 -30.62
N ALA A 17 8.14 34.83 -30.36
CA ALA A 17 7.69 35.40 -29.08
C ALA A 17 6.19 35.14 -28.82
N LEU A 18 5.35 35.22 -29.86
CA LEU A 18 3.92 34.90 -29.77
C LEU A 18 3.68 33.40 -29.54
N VAL A 19 4.45 32.51 -30.18
CA VAL A 19 4.37 31.06 -29.98
C VAL A 19 4.78 30.67 -28.55
N VAL A 20 5.87 31.22 -28.04
CA VAL A 20 6.31 30.99 -26.64
C VAL A 20 5.25 31.48 -25.65
N ARG A 21 4.70 32.68 -25.86
CA ARG A 21 3.64 33.24 -25.00
C ARG A 21 2.33 32.46 -25.05
N ARG A 22 2.07 31.69 -26.13
CA ARG A 22 0.89 30.82 -26.26
C ARG A 22 1.09 29.48 -25.54
N ILE A 23 2.30 28.93 -25.55
CA ILE A 23 2.63 27.68 -24.84
C ILE A 23 2.55 27.88 -23.31
N ASP A 24 2.98 29.03 -22.79
CA ASP A 24 2.92 29.30 -21.34
C ASP A 24 1.50 29.48 -20.80
N ARG A 25 0.58 30.09 -21.57
CA ARG A 25 -0.83 30.21 -21.14
C ARG A 25 -1.58 28.88 -21.12
N GLY A 26 -1.14 27.89 -21.90
CA GLY A 26 -1.75 26.54 -21.91
C GLY A 26 -1.28 25.66 -20.75
N ARG A 27 -0.04 25.84 -20.27
CA ARG A 27 0.62 24.92 -19.34
C ARG A 27 -0.04 24.85 -17.95
N GLY A 28 -0.64 25.95 -17.50
CA GLY A 28 -1.33 26.00 -16.20
C GLY A 28 -2.68 25.27 -16.18
N ARG A 29 -3.42 25.27 -17.29
CA ARG A 29 -4.80 24.73 -17.36
C ARG A 29 -4.84 23.22 -17.49
N TYR A 30 -3.87 22.63 -18.20
CA TYR A 30 -3.72 21.17 -18.28
C TYR A 30 -3.07 20.54 -17.03
N ARG A 31 -2.38 21.33 -16.20
CA ARG A 31 -1.79 20.83 -14.96
C ARG A 31 -2.87 20.36 -13.97
N TRP A 32 -3.98 21.08 -13.88
CA TRP A 32 -5.11 20.70 -13.04
C TRP A 32 -5.77 19.38 -13.48
N LEU A 33 -5.81 19.12 -14.79
CA LEU A 33 -6.35 17.86 -15.33
C LEU A 33 -5.53 16.63 -14.93
N LEU A 34 -4.25 16.80 -14.55
CA LEU A 34 -3.42 15.71 -14.02
C LEU A 34 -3.38 15.73 -12.49
N VAL A 35 -3.31 16.90 -11.88
CA VAL A 35 -3.23 17.05 -10.41
C VAL A 35 -4.49 16.54 -9.73
N VAL A 36 -5.68 16.90 -10.23
CA VAL A 36 -6.95 16.49 -9.60
C VAL A 36 -7.12 14.96 -9.57
N PRO A 37 -6.99 14.22 -10.69
CA PRO A 37 -7.07 12.76 -10.63
C PRO A 37 -5.93 12.13 -9.84
N ALA A 38 -4.71 12.68 -9.89
CA ALA A 38 -3.61 12.18 -9.07
C ALA A 38 -3.88 12.32 -7.56
N VAL A 39 -4.42 13.48 -7.14
CA VAL A 39 -4.84 13.71 -5.75
C VAL A 39 -5.99 12.79 -5.37
N LEU A 40 -6.98 12.60 -6.25
CA LEU A 40 -8.09 11.68 -6.01
C LEU A 40 -7.60 10.25 -5.78
N VAL A 41 -6.69 9.78 -6.64
CA VAL A 41 -6.07 8.45 -6.51
C VAL A 41 -5.32 8.36 -5.19
N LEU A 42 -4.51 9.35 -4.83
CA LEU A 42 -3.79 9.40 -3.55
C LEU A 42 -4.71 9.37 -2.33
N VAL A 43 -5.83 10.10 -2.36
CA VAL A 43 -6.80 10.12 -1.25
C VAL A 43 -7.51 8.77 -1.14
N LEU A 44 -7.91 8.18 -2.26
CA LEU A 44 -8.56 6.87 -2.28
C LEU A 44 -7.62 5.77 -1.80
N THR A 45 -6.36 5.75 -2.27
CA THR A 45 -5.37 4.78 -1.81
C THR A 45 -5.07 4.95 -0.32
N ALA A 46 -4.90 6.19 0.15
CA ALA A 46 -4.72 6.49 1.58
C ALA A 46 -5.89 5.97 2.44
N ARG A 47 -7.14 6.17 2.00
CA ARG A 47 -8.33 5.68 2.70
C ARG A 47 -8.37 4.16 2.76
N VAL A 48 -8.14 3.48 1.63
CA VAL A 48 -8.14 2.01 1.57
C VAL A 48 -7.04 1.44 2.47
N VAL A 49 -5.82 1.97 2.33
CA VAL A 49 -4.66 1.57 3.12
C VAL A 49 -4.89 1.77 4.62
N SER A 50 -5.53 2.87 5.03
CA SER A 50 -5.79 3.16 6.44
C SER A 50 -6.75 2.17 7.12
N THR A 51 -7.54 1.42 6.36
CA THR A 51 -8.46 0.42 6.94
C THR A 51 -7.74 -0.84 7.42
N ASP A 52 -6.61 -1.19 6.82
CA ASP A 52 -5.79 -2.34 7.22
C ASP A 52 -4.33 -2.18 6.75
N PRO A 53 -3.55 -1.29 7.39
CA PRO A 53 -2.19 -1.00 6.96
C PRO A 53 -1.28 -2.23 7.03
N VAL A 54 -1.56 -3.15 7.95
CA VAL A 54 -0.84 -4.42 8.08
C VAL A 54 -1.16 -5.35 6.92
N GLY A 55 -2.43 -5.51 6.56
CA GLY A 55 -2.88 -6.32 5.42
C GLY A 55 -2.35 -5.82 4.07
N TYR A 56 -2.15 -4.50 3.93
CA TYR A 56 -1.59 -3.89 2.73
C TYR A 56 -0.07 -3.70 2.75
N GLY A 57 0.64 -4.16 3.79
CA GLY A 57 2.10 -4.11 3.86
C GLY A 57 2.68 -2.70 4.06
N VAL A 58 1.91 -1.79 4.64
CA VAL A 58 2.28 -0.37 4.85
C VAL A 58 2.14 0.04 6.33
N PRO A 59 2.85 -0.63 7.26
CA PRO A 59 2.79 -0.37 8.71
C PRO A 59 3.61 0.88 9.12
N PHE A 60 3.55 1.96 8.34
CA PHE A 60 4.30 3.18 8.62
C PHE A 60 3.37 4.41 8.67
N TRP A 61 3.80 5.40 9.46
CA TRP A 61 3.10 6.67 9.60
C TRP A 61 3.07 7.42 8.26
N PRO A 62 1.97 8.08 7.83
CA PRO A 62 0.76 8.42 8.59
C PRO A 62 -0.36 7.37 8.53
N PHE A 63 -0.13 6.20 7.96
CA PHE A 63 -1.17 5.21 7.69
C PHE A 63 -1.36 4.18 8.81
N ALA A 64 -0.42 4.13 9.76
CA ALA A 64 -0.35 3.15 10.82
C ALA A 64 0.05 3.79 12.16
N ASN A 65 -0.45 3.24 13.27
CA ASN A 65 -0.12 3.61 14.63
C ASN A 65 0.88 2.63 15.28
N GLY A 66 1.21 2.85 16.57
CA GLY A 66 2.13 1.96 17.30
C GLY A 66 1.63 0.51 17.39
N SER A 67 0.33 0.31 17.60
CA SER A 67 -0.30 -1.00 17.64
C SER A 67 -0.25 -1.72 16.29
N ASP A 68 -0.38 -1.01 15.17
CA ASP A 68 -0.24 -1.59 13.83
C ASP A 68 1.18 -2.11 13.59
N ARG A 69 2.21 -1.46 14.15
CA ARG A 69 3.60 -1.95 14.07
C ARG A 69 3.82 -3.19 14.92
N VAL A 70 3.21 -3.26 16.11
CA VAL A 70 3.26 -4.45 16.97
C VAL A 70 2.56 -5.61 16.26
N GLU A 71 1.36 -5.37 15.74
CA GLU A 71 0.60 -6.36 14.96
C GLU A 71 1.38 -6.84 13.73
N TYR A 72 2.04 -5.94 12.99
CA TYR A 72 2.89 -6.30 11.86
C TYR A 72 4.07 -7.19 12.28
N ARG A 73 4.72 -6.89 13.41
CA ARG A 73 5.81 -7.73 13.95
C ARG A 73 5.31 -9.12 14.30
N VAL A 74 4.17 -9.21 14.98
CA VAL A 74 3.53 -10.49 15.34
C VAL A 74 3.19 -11.28 14.07
N MET A 75 2.58 -10.67 13.05
CA MET A 75 2.29 -11.36 11.78
C MET A 75 3.57 -11.81 11.04
N GLY A 76 4.67 -11.05 11.15
CA GLY A 76 5.97 -11.45 10.65
C GLY A 76 6.50 -12.71 11.35
N GLU A 77 6.34 -12.80 12.66
CA GLU A 77 6.71 -13.98 13.46
C GLU A 77 5.83 -15.19 13.12
N VAL A 78 4.51 -15.02 13.03
CA VAL A 78 3.57 -16.07 12.57
C VAL A 78 3.98 -16.59 11.20
N THR A 79 4.35 -15.70 10.29
CA THR A 79 4.82 -16.07 8.94
C THR A 79 6.15 -16.83 8.99
N SER A 80 7.08 -16.41 9.86
CA SER A 80 8.34 -17.11 10.06
C SER A 80 8.12 -18.53 10.60
N ILE A 81 7.31 -18.67 11.66
CA ILE A 81 6.97 -19.96 12.27
C ILE A 81 6.33 -20.88 11.22
N ALA A 82 5.32 -20.39 10.49
CA ALA A 82 4.64 -21.16 9.45
C ALA A 82 5.59 -21.65 8.35
N ARG A 83 6.61 -20.86 7.99
CA ARG A 83 7.61 -21.25 6.97
C ARG A 83 8.63 -22.26 7.48
N THR A 84 8.94 -22.24 8.77
CA THR A 84 9.90 -23.19 9.37
C THR A 84 9.31 -24.58 9.59
N LEU A 85 7.98 -24.70 9.57
CA LEU A 85 7.30 -25.95 9.86
C LEU A 85 7.05 -26.77 8.59
N PRO A 86 7.50 -28.04 8.54
CA PRO A 86 7.29 -28.91 7.39
C PRO A 86 5.87 -29.49 7.32
N ARG A 87 5.09 -29.38 8.41
CA ARG A 87 3.72 -29.89 8.48
C ARG A 87 2.75 -28.79 8.90
N LEU A 88 1.64 -28.73 8.15
CA LEU A 88 0.58 -27.73 8.33
C LEU A 88 -0.21 -27.92 9.64
N ASP A 89 -0.40 -29.16 10.08
CA ASP A 89 -1.11 -29.52 11.31
C ASP A 89 -0.44 -28.98 12.59
N ALA A 90 0.88 -28.78 12.56
CA ALA A 90 1.66 -28.23 13.67
C ALA A 90 1.63 -26.69 13.73
N VAL A 91 1.15 -26.01 12.68
CA VAL A 91 1.18 -24.54 12.60
C VAL A 91 0.30 -23.88 13.68
N PRO A 92 -0.95 -24.30 13.93
CA PRO A 92 -1.80 -23.64 14.93
C PRO A 92 -1.21 -23.68 16.34
N SER A 93 -0.65 -24.83 16.75
CA SER A 93 -0.04 -24.97 18.08
C SER A 93 1.27 -24.21 18.21
N ALA A 94 2.06 -24.11 17.14
CA ALA A 94 3.31 -23.34 17.15
C ALA A 94 3.08 -21.81 17.11
N VAL A 95 1.98 -21.36 16.51
CA VAL A 95 1.59 -19.94 16.46
C VAL A 95 0.95 -19.48 17.77
N ALA A 96 0.36 -20.40 18.55
CA ALA A 96 -0.12 -20.12 19.89
C ALA A 96 1.06 -19.88 20.84
N ALA A 97 1.46 -18.62 20.94
CA ALA A 97 2.56 -18.14 21.79
C ALA A 97 2.11 -16.91 22.60
N GLU A 98 2.99 -16.43 23.47
CA GLU A 98 2.71 -15.28 24.34
C GLU A 98 2.32 -14.04 23.50
N GLY A 99 1.06 -13.60 23.63
CA GLY A 99 0.50 -12.48 22.87
C GLY A 99 -0.35 -12.85 21.65
N VAL A 100 -0.41 -14.13 21.25
CA VAL A 100 -1.27 -14.63 20.15
C VAL A 100 -2.08 -15.85 20.60
N GLU A 101 -3.40 -15.68 20.67
CA GLU A 101 -4.33 -16.77 20.94
C GLU A 101 -4.95 -17.28 19.64
N VAL A 102 -4.92 -18.59 19.41
CA VAL A 102 -5.63 -19.20 18.27
C VAL A 102 -7.04 -19.57 18.73
N LEU A 103 -8.05 -18.88 18.21
CA LEU A 103 -9.46 -19.07 18.56
C LEU A 103 -10.09 -20.25 17.82
N GLU A 104 -9.77 -20.38 16.54
CA GLU A 104 -10.27 -21.44 15.68
C GLU A 104 -9.19 -21.79 14.66
N ALA A 105 -9.01 -23.08 14.36
CA ALA A 105 -8.11 -23.53 13.30
C ALA A 105 -8.79 -24.62 12.47
N ARG A 106 -8.75 -24.46 11.15
CA ARG A 106 -9.23 -25.43 10.16
C ARG A 106 -8.05 -25.84 9.30
N VAL A 107 -7.65 -27.09 9.44
CA VAL A 107 -6.58 -27.70 8.65
C VAL A 107 -7.22 -28.38 7.45
N GLY A 108 -6.99 -27.83 6.27
CA GLY A 108 -7.32 -28.45 4.99
C GLY A 108 -6.11 -29.19 4.40
N VAL A 109 -6.32 -29.82 3.25
CA VAL A 109 -5.28 -30.59 2.54
C VAL A 109 -4.16 -29.68 2.02
N GLU A 110 -4.53 -28.49 1.52
CA GLU A 110 -3.59 -27.55 0.87
C GLU A 110 -3.37 -26.25 1.65
N ALA A 111 -4.13 -26.03 2.71
CA ALA A 111 -4.05 -24.80 3.48
C ALA A 111 -4.56 -24.98 4.90
N VAL A 112 -4.03 -24.16 5.81
CA VAL A 112 -4.54 -23.98 7.17
C VAL A 112 -5.13 -22.59 7.26
N VAL A 113 -6.37 -22.51 7.72
CA VAL A 113 -7.03 -21.23 8.03
C VAL A 113 -7.25 -21.18 9.53
N MET A 114 -6.69 -20.17 10.18
CA MET A 114 -6.82 -19.98 11.62
C MET A 114 -7.28 -18.57 11.95
N ARG A 115 -8.18 -18.44 12.92
CA ARG A 115 -8.57 -17.16 13.51
C ARG A 115 -7.71 -16.93 14.74
N VAL A 116 -6.92 -15.87 14.71
CA VAL A 116 -6.01 -15.49 15.78
C VAL A 116 -6.48 -14.21 16.45
N ARG A 117 -6.32 -14.12 17.76
CA ARG A 117 -6.48 -12.91 18.55
C ARG A 117 -5.08 -12.46 18.99
N VAL A 118 -4.74 -11.24 18.63
CA VAL A 118 -3.47 -10.60 18.95
C VAL A 118 -3.72 -9.54 20.01
N HIS A 119 -2.90 -9.57 21.06
CA HIS A 119 -2.88 -8.52 22.09
C HIS A 119 -1.96 -7.39 21.62
N VAL A 120 -2.53 -6.20 21.44
CA VAL A 120 -1.82 -4.97 21.08
C VAL A 120 -1.98 -3.92 22.19
N PRO A 121 -1.11 -2.90 22.26
CA PRO A 121 -1.19 -1.87 23.30
C PRO A 121 -2.56 -1.19 23.42
N ASP A 122 -3.26 -1.01 22.30
CA ASP A 122 -4.58 -0.37 22.26
C ASP A 122 -5.76 -1.35 22.50
N GLY A 123 -5.51 -2.64 22.78
CA GLY A 123 -6.54 -3.66 23.04
C GLY A 123 -6.30 -4.99 22.31
N THR A 124 -7.37 -5.73 22.02
CA THR A 124 -7.30 -7.00 21.29
C THR A 124 -7.76 -6.84 19.85
N ARG A 125 -7.09 -7.50 18.91
CA ARG A 125 -7.47 -7.52 17.49
C ARG A 125 -7.53 -8.94 16.98
N CYS A 126 -8.57 -9.26 16.22
CA CYS A 126 -8.73 -10.58 15.62
C CYS A 126 -8.38 -10.54 14.13
N ARG A 127 -7.66 -11.57 13.67
CA ARG A 127 -7.34 -11.76 12.25
C ARG A 127 -7.62 -13.20 11.83
N VAL A 128 -8.01 -13.38 10.58
CA VAL A 128 -7.99 -14.68 9.92
C VAL A 128 -6.69 -14.78 9.16
N VAL A 129 -5.89 -15.80 9.47
CA VAL A 129 -4.61 -16.12 8.84
C VAL A 129 -4.77 -17.38 8.01
N SER A 130 -4.40 -17.33 6.74
CA SER A 130 -4.35 -18.53 5.88
C SER A 130 -2.90 -18.83 5.48
N VAL A 131 -2.44 -20.05 5.73
CA VAL A 131 -1.13 -20.57 5.34
C VAL A 131 -1.34 -21.65 4.28
N LEU A 132 -0.74 -21.51 3.11
CA LEU A 132 -0.78 -22.52 2.05
C LEU A 132 0.36 -23.56 2.24
N VAL A 133 0.23 -24.75 1.65
CA VAL A 133 1.23 -25.86 1.71
C VAL A 133 2.66 -25.42 1.42
N ASP A 134 2.85 -24.47 0.50
CA ASP A 134 4.20 -23.98 0.18
C ASP A 134 4.79 -23.09 1.28
N GLY A 135 4.04 -22.73 2.33
CA GLY A 135 4.47 -21.86 3.44
C GLY A 135 4.76 -20.40 3.03
N VAL A 136 4.85 -20.11 1.74
CA VAL A 136 5.31 -18.81 1.22
C VAL A 136 4.25 -17.72 1.37
N ARG A 137 2.97 -18.09 1.33
CA ARG A 137 1.85 -17.12 1.29
C ARG A 137 1.01 -17.19 2.55
N VAL A 138 1.27 -16.22 3.43
CA VAL A 138 0.45 -15.95 4.61
C VAL A 138 -0.43 -14.75 4.29
N ASN A 139 -1.74 -14.98 4.19
CA ASN A 139 -2.72 -13.90 4.02
C ASN A 139 -3.40 -13.64 5.35
N SER A 140 -3.56 -12.36 5.72
CA SER A 140 -4.20 -11.98 6.98
C SER A 140 -5.29 -10.93 6.74
N ARG A 141 -6.49 -11.18 7.26
CA ARG A 141 -7.62 -10.25 7.17
C ARG A 141 -8.14 -9.91 8.57
N ARG A 142 -8.34 -8.62 8.85
CA ARG A 142 -8.98 -8.18 10.09
C ARG A 142 -10.43 -8.67 10.18
N VAL A 143 -10.80 -9.21 11.32
CA VAL A 143 -12.17 -9.65 11.65
C VAL A 143 -12.54 -9.12 13.03
N ASP A 144 -13.83 -9.00 13.29
CA ASP A 144 -14.30 -8.68 14.64
C ASP A 144 -13.87 -9.79 15.60
N CYS A 145 -13.60 -9.43 16.84
CA CYS A 145 -13.55 -10.38 17.95
C CYS A 145 -14.99 -10.52 18.45
#